data_AF-A0A5D6Y3Z9-F1
#
_entry.id   AF-A0A5D6Y3Z9-F1
#
_cell.length_a   1.000
_cell.length_b   1.000
_cell.length_c   1.000
_cell.angle_alpha   90.00
_cell.angle_beta   90.00
_cell.angle_gamma   90.00
#
_symmetry.space_group_name_H-M   'P 1'
#
loop_
_entity.id
_entity.type
_entity.pdbx_description
1 polymer ?
#
loop_
_entity_poly.entity_id
_entity_poly.type
_entity_poly.pdbx_seq_one_letter_code
_entity_poly.pdbx_strand_id
1 'polypeptide(L)'
;MVPAREVTVAFVALLQENVSLLAIEVASCLCAFLLLLHVHSSGLRSATMLVAAALLSMVVELLFFGHKRWHAQALVRVSELRFDVLAMRAAFVATSRLRIDAFLQPLAMGVLSVLLAFPFELLGAKFLWWTWHDTDPLIVARFYGIPFHVLFYYFFFGVAFLTAHHLLRSCLLPGAYYEHEHWKREWGYVALMQLFSLFFAVIFLILFYHVFAHLLGVHTSVCFVLLLGLSLVLLWLADRERDEPYIDDTLDPVDVYDSDWLYSCLDHAVNQMVFVYSSIVLILVAFIDPSVIVSHGHHQPLGDCSERETVYSLVGLAHQRSKFLCVHEFDEEFNFCNYPLTQLHYEDSWYMICGSGYNALATYVALVLTWAVAVNLVFYQALKRPKKSRTVSFQKKYK
;
A
#
# COMPACT_ATOMS: atom_id res chain seq x y z
N MET A 1 -20.17 -6.46 18.78
CA MET A 1 -20.96 -7.44 18.00
C MET A 1 -21.99 -6.63 17.23
N VAL A 2 -21.81 -6.48 15.92
CA VAL A 2 -22.83 -5.89 15.04
C VAL A 2 -23.95 -6.95 14.92
N PRO A 3 -25.23 -6.60 15.11
CA PRO A 3 -26.31 -7.57 15.06
C PRO A 3 -26.37 -8.22 13.67
N ALA A 4 -26.53 -9.55 13.61
CA ALA A 4 -26.46 -10.34 12.37
C ALA A 4 -27.35 -9.82 11.24
N ARG A 5 -28.49 -9.17 11.59
CA ARG A 5 -29.42 -8.56 10.63
C ARG A 5 -28.80 -7.40 9.84
N GLU A 6 -28.02 -6.54 10.48
CA GLU A 6 -27.34 -5.41 9.83
C GLU A 6 -26.24 -5.87 8.87
N VAL A 7 -25.53 -6.94 9.22
CA VAL A 7 -24.50 -7.54 8.35
C VAL A 7 -25.11 -8.11 7.07
N THR A 8 -26.26 -8.80 7.17
CA THR A 8 -26.98 -9.28 5.97
C THR A 8 -27.47 -8.15 5.06
N VAL A 9 -27.95 -7.05 5.64
CA VAL A 9 -28.43 -5.91 4.85
C VAL A 9 -27.26 -5.21 4.15
N ALA A 10 -26.15 -4.97 4.87
CA ALA A 10 -24.95 -4.38 4.30
C ALA A 10 -24.31 -5.28 3.22
N PHE A 11 -24.32 -6.60 3.41
CA PHE A 11 -23.80 -7.56 2.42
C PHE A 11 -24.62 -7.56 1.14
N VAL A 12 -25.95 -7.60 1.24
CA VAL A 12 -26.83 -7.59 0.06
C VAL A 12 -26.74 -6.25 -0.67
N ALA A 13 -26.65 -5.13 0.05
CA ALA A 13 -26.42 -3.82 -0.55
C ALA A 13 -25.08 -3.77 -1.30
N LEU A 14 -23.98 -4.17 -0.67
CA LEU A 14 -22.67 -4.17 -1.32
C LEU A 14 -22.61 -5.08 -2.56
N LEU A 15 -23.26 -6.24 -2.49
CA LEU A 15 -23.36 -7.18 -3.61
C LEU A 15 -24.16 -6.59 -4.80
N GLN A 16 -25.07 -5.66 -4.54
CA GLN A 16 -25.86 -5.00 -5.58
C GLN A 16 -25.18 -3.74 -6.11
N GLU A 17 -24.51 -2.99 -5.23
CA GLU A 17 -23.98 -1.64 -5.53
C GLU A 17 -22.50 -1.67 -5.96
N ASN A 18 -21.66 -2.48 -5.30
CA ASN A 18 -20.22 -2.54 -5.58
C ASN A 18 -19.62 -3.95 -5.35
N VAL A 19 -19.88 -4.86 -6.28
CA VAL A 19 -19.34 -6.24 -6.27
C VAL A 19 -17.80 -6.25 -6.26
N SER A 20 -17.16 -5.27 -6.90
CA SER A 20 -15.70 -5.19 -6.96
C SER A 20 -15.09 -4.94 -5.59
N LEU A 21 -15.71 -4.09 -4.77
CA LEU A 21 -15.28 -3.80 -3.41
C LEU A 21 -15.42 -5.05 -2.52
N LEU A 22 -16.54 -5.77 -2.65
CA LEU A 22 -16.72 -7.04 -1.94
C LEU A 22 -15.63 -8.06 -2.31
N ALA A 23 -15.36 -8.21 -3.61
CA ALA A 23 -14.37 -9.16 -4.11
C ALA A 23 -12.95 -8.84 -3.60
N ILE A 24 -12.55 -7.56 -3.59
CA ILE A 24 -11.24 -7.15 -3.08
C ILE A 24 -11.16 -7.27 -1.56
N GLU A 25 -12.26 -7.08 -0.82
CA GLU A 25 -12.32 -7.34 0.62
C GLU A 25 -12.09 -8.82 0.94
N VAL A 26 -12.78 -9.72 0.24
CA VAL A 26 -12.60 -11.17 0.39
C VAL A 26 -11.17 -11.57 0.05
N ALA A 27 -10.62 -11.04 -1.04
CA ALA A 27 -9.23 -11.28 -1.43
C ALA A 27 -8.24 -10.77 -0.38
N SER A 28 -8.48 -9.59 0.19
CA SER A 28 -7.65 -9.02 1.26
C SER A 28 -7.70 -9.87 2.53
N CYS A 29 -8.86 -10.40 2.89
CA CYS A 29 -8.99 -11.35 4.01
C CYS A 29 -8.22 -12.66 3.76
N LEU A 30 -8.29 -13.21 2.56
CA LEU A 30 -7.51 -14.40 2.18
C LEU A 30 -6.00 -14.12 2.20
N CYS A 31 -5.58 -12.96 1.69
CA CYS A 31 -4.20 -12.51 1.73
C CYS A 31 -3.70 -12.33 3.17
N ALA A 32 -4.51 -11.72 4.03
CA ALA A 32 -4.22 -11.59 5.46
C ALA A 32 -4.09 -12.94 6.15
N PHE A 33 -4.94 -13.91 5.82
CA PHE A 33 -4.83 -15.26 6.34
C PHE A 33 -3.50 -15.92 5.94
N LEU A 34 -3.11 -15.86 4.65
CA LEU A 34 -1.83 -16.39 4.17
C LEU A 34 -0.63 -15.71 4.86
N LEU A 35 -0.71 -14.40 5.06
CA LEU A 35 0.32 -13.64 5.75
C LEU A 35 0.41 -13.99 7.24
N LEU A 36 -0.72 -14.20 7.91
CA LEU A 36 -0.76 -14.64 9.31
C LEU A 36 -0.21 -16.05 9.47
N LEU A 37 -0.43 -16.95 8.51
CA LEU A 37 0.23 -18.26 8.49
C LEU A 37 1.75 -18.10 8.41
N HIS A 38 2.25 -17.24 7.51
CA HIS A 38 3.68 -16.91 7.44
C HIS A 38 4.20 -16.33 8.76
N VAL A 39 3.45 -15.42 9.39
CA VAL A 39 3.85 -14.79 10.66
C VAL A 39 3.89 -15.79 11.80
N HIS A 40 2.84 -16.60 11.96
CA HIS A 40 2.76 -17.64 12.99
C HIS A 40 3.96 -18.59 12.91
N SER A 41 4.39 -18.87 11.69
CA SER A 41 5.42 -19.82 11.44
C SER A 41 6.84 -19.25 11.45
N SER A 42 6.96 -17.93 11.30
CA SER A 42 8.23 -17.21 11.30
C SER A 42 8.68 -16.70 12.67
N GLY A 43 7.91 -17.00 13.72
CA GLY A 43 8.21 -16.62 15.11
C GLY A 43 7.76 -15.20 15.50
N LEU A 44 7.95 -14.84 16.76
CA LEU A 44 7.37 -13.63 17.36
C LEU A 44 7.89 -12.31 16.75
N ARG A 45 9.14 -12.25 16.29
CA ARG A 45 9.69 -11.03 15.65
C ARG A 45 8.99 -10.72 14.32
N SER A 46 8.57 -11.75 13.59
CA SER A 46 7.72 -11.58 12.40
C SER A 46 6.37 -10.95 12.76
N ALA A 47 5.80 -11.32 13.92
CA ALA A 47 4.54 -10.77 14.40
C ALA A 47 4.68 -9.31 14.86
N THR A 48 5.77 -8.96 15.57
CA THR A 48 6.02 -7.57 15.97
C THR A 48 6.22 -6.66 14.76
N MET A 49 6.86 -7.15 13.69
CA MET A 49 6.99 -6.41 12.43
C MET A 49 5.67 -6.23 11.69
N LEU A 50 4.75 -7.21 11.72
CA LEU A 50 3.39 -7.04 11.20
C LEU A 50 2.63 -5.95 11.97
N VAL A 51 2.73 -5.95 13.30
CA VAL A 51 2.14 -4.90 14.14
C VAL A 51 2.76 -3.54 13.82
N ALA A 52 4.08 -3.48 13.61
CA ALA A 52 4.74 -2.24 13.25
C ALA A 52 4.26 -1.69 11.89
N ALA A 53 4.05 -2.55 10.88
CA ALA A 53 3.48 -2.16 9.59
C ALA A 53 2.02 -1.68 9.73
N ALA A 54 1.23 -2.35 10.58
CA ALA A 54 -0.15 -1.97 10.88
C ALA A 54 -0.25 -0.59 11.53
N LEU A 55 0.58 -0.33 12.54
CA LEU A 55 0.64 0.97 13.20
C LEU A 55 1.08 2.08 12.25
N LEU A 56 2.09 1.84 11.41
CA LEU A 56 2.56 2.86 10.48
C LEU A 56 1.47 3.22 9.48
N SER A 57 0.84 2.22 8.88
CA SER A 57 -0.23 2.43 7.88
C SER A 57 -1.40 3.21 8.49
N MET A 58 -1.77 2.91 9.73
CA MET A 58 -2.82 3.63 10.46
C MET A 58 -2.46 5.10 10.68
N VAL A 59 -1.22 5.36 11.11
CA VAL A 59 -0.77 6.74 11.36
C VAL A 59 -0.67 7.51 10.05
N VAL A 60 -0.22 6.87 8.96
CA VAL A 60 -0.14 7.51 7.64
C VAL A 60 -1.52 7.90 7.14
N GLU A 61 -2.48 6.98 7.19
CA GLU A 61 -3.85 7.23 6.74
C GLU A 61 -4.49 8.38 7.55
N LEU A 62 -4.36 8.34 8.88
CA LEU A 62 -4.94 9.35 9.77
C LEU A 62 -4.33 10.74 9.56
N LEU A 63 -3.00 10.83 9.44
CA LEU A 63 -2.30 12.12 9.41
C LEU A 63 -2.26 12.75 8.01
N PHE A 64 -2.12 11.95 6.95
CA PHE A 64 -1.86 12.47 5.61
C PHE A 64 -3.07 12.41 4.66
N PHE A 65 -3.97 11.44 4.85
CA PHE A 65 -5.08 11.18 3.91
C PHE A 65 -6.48 11.40 4.49
N GLY A 66 -6.65 11.47 5.81
CA GLY A 66 -7.97 11.57 6.44
C GLY A 66 -8.87 12.75 6.02
N HIS A 67 -8.33 13.76 5.34
CA HIS A 67 -9.06 14.93 4.79
C HIS A 67 -8.88 15.09 3.26
N LYS A 68 -8.37 14.06 2.60
CA LYS A 68 -8.06 14.03 1.16
C LYS A 68 -8.62 12.81 0.44
N ARG A 69 -8.92 11.75 1.18
CA ARG A 69 -9.42 10.48 0.68
C ARG A 69 -10.68 10.10 1.47
N TRP A 70 -11.72 9.69 0.76
CA TRP A 70 -12.97 9.22 1.36
C TRP A 70 -13.31 7.83 0.85
N HIS A 71 -13.63 6.94 1.78
CA HIS A 71 -13.81 5.51 1.52
C HIS A 71 -15.27 5.15 1.33
N ALA A 72 -15.52 4.28 0.36
CA ALA A 72 -16.83 3.66 0.19
C ALA A 72 -17.16 2.76 1.38
N GLN A 73 -18.47 2.53 1.59
CA GLN A 73 -18.94 1.72 2.70
C GLN A 73 -18.64 0.24 2.47
N ALA A 74 -17.55 -0.26 3.06
CA ALA A 74 -17.16 -1.67 3.01
C ALA A 74 -17.82 -2.51 4.14
N LEU A 75 -17.85 -3.85 4.02
CA LEU A 75 -18.38 -4.74 5.07
C LEU A 75 -17.61 -4.63 6.37
N VAL A 76 -16.29 -4.46 6.25
CA VAL A 76 -15.40 -4.23 7.36
C VAL A 76 -14.74 -2.88 7.09
N ARG A 77 -15.21 -1.82 7.76
CA ARG A 77 -14.68 -0.44 7.64
C ARG A 77 -13.17 -0.33 7.89
N VAL A 78 -12.55 -1.37 8.45
CA VAL A 78 -11.08 -1.56 8.57
C VAL A 78 -10.53 -2.18 7.27
N SER A 79 -11.04 -1.83 6.09
CA SER A 79 -10.74 -2.54 4.84
C SER A 79 -9.41 -2.16 4.22
N GLU A 80 -9.04 -0.88 4.30
CA GLU A 80 -7.87 -0.33 3.61
C GLU A 80 -6.61 -0.37 4.47
N LEU A 81 -6.80 -0.26 5.78
CA LEU A 81 -5.78 -0.66 6.76
C LEU A 81 -5.39 -2.14 6.59
N ARG A 82 -6.14 -2.96 5.84
CA ARG A 82 -5.67 -4.31 5.48
C ARG A 82 -4.67 -4.23 4.34
N PHE A 83 -5.03 -3.71 3.17
CA PHE A 83 -4.17 -3.89 1.99
C PHE A 83 -2.80 -3.18 2.13
N ASP A 84 -2.75 -1.96 2.65
CA ASP A 84 -1.47 -1.25 2.84
C ASP A 84 -0.54 -2.01 3.79
N VAL A 85 -1.09 -2.62 4.84
CA VAL A 85 -0.36 -3.44 5.80
C VAL A 85 0.13 -4.73 5.15
N LEU A 86 -0.71 -5.37 4.34
CA LEU A 86 -0.35 -6.56 3.59
C LEU A 86 0.75 -6.24 2.58
N ALA A 87 0.63 -5.14 1.85
CA ALA A 87 1.60 -4.69 0.85
C ALA A 87 2.94 -4.34 1.50
N MET A 88 2.93 -3.52 2.56
CA MET A 88 4.12 -3.16 3.32
C MET A 88 4.80 -4.41 3.89
N ARG A 89 4.03 -5.36 4.47
CA ARG A 89 4.62 -6.58 5.02
C ARG A 89 5.21 -7.47 3.92
N ALA A 90 4.51 -7.65 2.80
CA ALA A 90 5.00 -8.45 1.67
C ALA A 90 6.27 -7.83 1.05
N ALA A 91 6.29 -6.51 0.89
CA ALA A 91 7.48 -5.77 0.46
C ALA A 91 8.65 -5.97 1.43
N PHE A 92 8.40 -5.92 2.75
CA PHE A 92 9.45 -6.15 3.75
C PHE A 92 10.02 -7.57 3.65
N VAL A 93 9.15 -8.60 3.54
CA VAL A 93 9.60 -10.00 3.42
C VAL A 93 10.39 -10.21 2.13
N ALA A 94 9.93 -9.65 1.01
CA ALA A 94 10.65 -9.75 -0.25
C ALA A 94 12.00 -9.02 -0.18
N THR A 95 12.03 -7.81 0.39
CA THR A 95 13.26 -7.00 0.49
C THR A 95 14.29 -7.65 1.40
N SER A 96 13.88 -8.20 2.55
CA SER A 96 14.82 -8.87 3.47
C SER A 96 15.41 -10.16 2.88
N ARG A 97 14.85 -10.65 1.78
CA ARG A 97 15.36 -11.80 1.02
C ARG A 97 16.20 -11.39 -0.18
N LEU A 98 16.14 -10.12 -0.59
CA LEU A 98 17.09 -9.58 -1.56
C LEU A 98 18.46 -9.54 -0.88
N ARG A 99 19.37 -10.38 -1.36
CA ARG A 99 20.77 -10.38 -0.91
C ARG A 99 21.51 -9.23 -1.57
N ILE A 100 21.12 -8.02 -1.20
CA ILE A 100 21.75 -6.77 -1.63
C ILE A 100 22.18 -5.99 -0.39
N ASP A 101 23.10 -5.04 -0.57
CA ASP A 101 23.61 -4.20 0.51
C ASP A 101 22.48 -3.55 1.33
N ALA A 102 22.60 -3.62 2.66
CA ALA A 102 21.66 -3.06 3.62
C ALA A 102 21.44 -1.55 3.44
N PHE A 103 22.39 -0.84 2.83
CA PHE A 103 22.21 0.56 2.44
C PHE A 103 21.22 0.76 1.28
N LEU A 104 21.18 -0.18 0.33
CA LEU A 104 20.33 -0.12 -0.86
C LEU A 104 19.00 -0.87 -0.69
N GLN A 105 18.90 -1.79 0.27
CA GLN A 105 17.64 -2.46 0.63
C GLN A 105 16.47 -1.49 0.86
N PRO A 106 16.60 -0.35 1.56
CA PRO A 106 15.52 0.64 1.68
C PRO A 106 14.94 1.11 0.35
N LEU A 107 15.76 1.27 -0.69
CA LEU A 107 15.28 1.63 -2.02
C LEU A 107 14.46 0.49 -2.66
N ALA A 108 14.89 -0.76 -2.50
CA ALA A 108 14.10 -1.92 -2.92
C ALA A 108 12.75 -1.97 -2.20
N MET A 109 12.73 -1.69 -0.90
CA MET A 109 11.51 -1.62 -0.12
C MET A 109 10.54 -0.58 -0.71
N GLY A 110 11.04 0.63 -1.02
CA GLY A 110 10.22 1.67 -1.65
C GLY A 110 9.65 1.25 -3.01
N VAL A 111 10.47 0.66 -3.88
CA VAL A 111 10.03 0.15 -5.20
C VAL A 111 8.98 -0.94 -5.05
N LEU A 112 9.20 -1.91 -4.16
CA LEU A 112 8.27 -3.03 -3.94
C LEU A 112 6.96 -2.58 -3.28
N SER A 113 7.00 -1.60 -2.38
CA SER A 113 5.80 -1.00 -1.80
C SER A 113 4.93 -0.33 -2.88
N VAL A 114 5.54 0.47 -3.76
CA VAL A 114 4.83 1.06 -4.92
C VAL A 114 4.28 -0.04 -5.83
N LEU A 115 5.10 -1.04 -6.15
CA LEU A 115 4.71 -2.12 -7.05
C LEU A 115 3.48 -2.86 -6.50
N LEU A 116 3.41 -3.13 -5.19
CA LEU A 116 2.26 -3.81 -4.59
C LEU A 116 1.02 -2.91 -4.45
N ALA A 117 1.20 -1.63 -4.12
CA ALA A 117 0.10 -0.68 -3.94
C ALA A 117 -0.54 -0.20 -5.25
N PHE A 118 0.24 -0.13 -6.33
CA PHE A 118 -0.17 0.44 -7.61
C PHE A 118 -1.53 -0.04 -8.16
N PRO A 119 -1.79 -1.35 -8.33
CA PRO A 119 -3.10 -1.82 -8.82
C PRO A 119 -4.25 -1.56 -7.84
N PHE A 120 -3.98 -1.53 -6.54
CA PHE A 120 -4.98 -1.22 -5.53
C PHE A 120 -5.44 0.23 -5.72
N GLU A 121 -4.49 1.15 -5.88
CA GLU A 121 -4.76 2.56 -6.20
C GLU A 121 -5.44 2.76 -7.54
N LEU A 122 -4.99 2.05 -8.58
CA LEU A 122 -5.57 2.15 -9.92
C LEU A 122 -7.04 1.75 -9.93
N LEU A 123 -7.35 0.60 -9.33
CA LEU A 123 -8.71 0.08 -9.33
C LEU A 123 -9.57 0.71 -8.25
N GLY A 124 -8.99 1.15 -7.14
CA GLY A 124 -9.72 1.82 -6.08
C GLY A 124 -10.30 3.15 -6.50
N ALA A 125 -9.51 3.96 -7.22
CA ALA A 125 -10.03 5.17 -7.84
C ALA A 125 -11.06 4.84 -8.95
N LYS A 126 -10.81 3.82 -9.79
CA LYS A 126 -11.69 3.51 -10.92
C LYS A 126 -13.02 2.87 -10.54
N PHE A 127 -13.02 2.01 -9.53
CA PHE A 127 -14.18 1.27 -9.03
C PHE A 127 -14.81 1.90 -7.78
N LEU A 128 -14.45 3.14 -7.48
CA LEU A 128 -15.01 3.91 -6.37
C LEU A 128 -14.91 3.17 -5.04
N TRP A 129 -13.78 2.51 -4.78
CA TRP A 129 -13.47 2.02 -3.43
C TRP A 129 -13.16 3.22 -2.53
N TRP A 130 -12.55 4.26 -3.10
CA TRP A 130 -12.40 5.57 -2.50
C TRP A 130 -12.49 6.66 -3.55
N THR A 131 -12.65 7.89 -3.05
CA THR A 131 -12.65 9.13 -3.81
C THR A 131 -11.59 10.06 -3.26
N TRP A 132 -11.06 10.90 -4.14
CA TRP A 132 -10.04 11.88 -3.82
C TRP A 132 -10.64 13.26 -3.66
N HIS A 133 -9.90 14.15 -3.01
CA HIS A 133 -10.21 15.56 -3.02
C HIS A 133 -9.93 16.15 -4.40
N ASP A 134 -10.94 16.78 -4.98
CA ASP A 134 -10.94 17.28 -6.36
C ASP A 134 -9.83 18.31 -6.61
N THR A 135 -9.83 19.39 -5.82
CA THR A 135 -8.94 20.55 -6.05
C THR A 135 -7.70 20.60 -5.15
N ASP A 136 -7.35 19.51 -4.45
CA ASP A 136 -6.17 19.56 -3.57
C ASP A 136 -4.88 19.57 -4.41
N PRO A 137 -4.03 20.59 -4.26
CA PRO A 137 -2.86 20.81 -5.12
C PRO A 137 -1.78 19.74 -4.98
N LEU A 138 -1.79 18.96 -3.90
CA LEU A 138 -0.86 17.86 -3.72
C LEU A 138 -1.31 16.60 -4.49
N ILE A 139 -2.60 16.46 -4.79
CA ILE A 139 -3.15 15.27 -5.46
C ILE A 139 -3.79 15.55 -6.83
N VAL A 140 -3.72 16.79 -7.31
CA VAL A 140 -4.22 17.21 -8.63
C VAL A 140 -3.49 16.50 -9.78
N ALA A 141 -2.19 16.21 -9.62
CA ALA A 141 -1.43 15.50 -10.63
C ALA A 141 -1.71 13.99 -10.53
N ARG A 142 -2.47 13.45 -11.48
CA ARG A 142 -2.95 12.07 -11.47
C ARG A 142 -2.48 11.26 -12.69
N PHE A 143 -2.36 9.96 -12.49
CA PHE A 143 -2.13 8.95 -13.52
C PHE A 143 -3.26 7.93 -13.47
N TYR A 144 -4.20 7.99 -14.42
CA TYR A 144 -5.42 7.15 -14.44
C TYR A 144 -6.16 7.14 -13.08
N GLY A 145 -6.44 8.35 -12.56
CA GLY A 145 -7.11 8.53 -11.27
C GLY A 145 -6.22 8.42 -10.04
N ILE A 146 -4.97 7.93 -10.18
CA ILE A 146 -4.03 7.79 -9.05
C ILE A 146 -3.22 9.08 -8.86
N PRO A 147 -3.28 9.74 -7.70
CA PRO A 147 -2.40 10.86 -7.42
C PRO A 147 -0.94 10.44 -7.35
N PHE A 148 -0.05 11.12 -8.07
CA PHE A 148 1.40 10.84 -7.99
C PHE A 148 1.93 10.97 -6.57
N HIS A 149 1.38 11.90 -5.79
CA HIS A 149 1.80 12.09 -4.41
C HIS A 149 1.60 10.84 -3.55
N VAL A 150 0.53 10.08 -3.78
CA VAL A 150 0.26 8.81 -3.09
C VAL A 150 1.34 7.77 -3.41
N LEU A 151 1.79 7.71 -4.67
CA LEU A 151 2.89 6.84 -5.07
C LEU A 151 4.22 7.24 -4.41
N PHE A 152 4.49 8.55 -4.26
CA PHE A 152 5.62 9.03 -3.46
C PHE A 152 5.50 8.65 -1.99
N TYR A 153 4.30 8.69 -1.39
CA TYR A 153 4.09 8.21 -0.02
C TYR A 153 4.47 6.74 0.12
N TYR A 154 3.93 5.85 -0.72
CA TYR A 154 4.27 4.43 -0.66
C TYR A 154 5.78 4.18 -0.79
N PHE A 155 6.45 4.91 -1.70
CA PHE A 155 7.88 4.80 -1.89
C PHE A 155 8.65 5.25 -0.64
N PHE A 156 8.47 6.49 -0.18
CA PHE A 156 9.28 7.05 0.89
C PHE A 156 8.94 6.47 2.26
N PHE A 157 7.69 6.11 2.52
CA PHE A 157 7.34 5.38 3.74
C PHE A 157 7.90 3.96 3.75
N GLY A 158 7.98 3.29 2.59
CA GLY A 158 8.70 2.02 2.46
C GLY A 158 10.19 2.16 2.79
N VAL A 159 10.87 3.12 2.14
CA VAL A 159 12.29 3.44 2.40
C VAL A 159 12.54 3.77 3.87
N ALA A 160 11.70 4.64 4.44
CA ALA A 160 11.83 5.09 5.82
C ALA A 160 11.58 3.97 6.83
N PHE A 161 10.59 3.11 6.58
CA PHE A 161 10.28 1.95 7.42
C PHE A 161 11.47 1.00 7.55
N LEU A 162 12.12 0.68 6.42
CA LEU A 162 13.27 -0.23 6.44
C LEU A 162 14.54 0.46 6.99
N THR A 163 14.76 1.74 6.67
CA THR A 163 15.85 2.53 7.27
C THR A 163 15.71 2.59 8.80
N ALA A 164 14.51 2.86 9.31
CA ALA A 164 14.21 2.86 10.73
C ALA A 164 14.42 1.47 11.36
N HIS A 165 13.99 0.40 10.69
CA HIS A 165 14.25 -0.98 11.12
C HIS A 165 15.76 -1.23 11.27
N HIS A 166 16.57 -0.94 10.24
CA HIS A 166 18.02 -1.17 10.28
C HIS A 166 18.69 -0.42 11.43
N LEU A 167 18.42 0.88 11.58
CA LEU A 167 19.03 1.72 12.61
C LEU A 167 18.61 1.31 14.03
N LEU A 168 17.31 1.11 14.25
CA LEU A 168 16.81 0.77 15.58
C LEU A 168 17.18 -0.65 15.97
N ARG A 169 17.21 -1.59 15.02
CA ARG A 169 17.68 -2.95 15.27
C ARG A 169 19.14 -2.95 15.72
N SER A 170 20.03 -2.28 15.00
CA SER A 170 21.46 -2.25 15.32
C SER A 170 21.75 -1.64 16.70
N CYS A 171 20.89 -0.72 17.16
CA CYS A 171 21.07 -0.01 18.42
C CYS A 171 20.33 -0.66 19.60
N LEU A 172 19.14 -1.21 19.38
CA LEU A 172 18.20 -1.54 20.46
C LEU A 172 17.94 -3.03 20.65
N LEU A 173 18.14 -3.87 19.63
CA LEU A 173 17.80 -5.29 19.73
C LEU A 173 19.05 -6.16 19.86
N PRO A 174 19.16 -6.98 20.92
CA PRO A 174 20.18 -8.01 20.99
C PRO A 174 19.78 -9.20 20.11
N GLY A 175 20.78 -9.82 19.47
CA GLY A 175 20.63 -11.09 18.78
C GLY A 175 19.75 -11.08 17.51
N ALA A 176 19.75 -12.23 16.84
CA ALA A 176 18.97 -12.44 15.62
C ALA A 176 17.51 -12.85 15.91
N TYR A 177 17.19 -13.29 17.13
CA TYR A 177 15.88 -13.86 17.47
C TYR A 177 15.17 -13.08 18.55
N TYR A 178 13.84 -13.23 18.62
CA TYR A 178 13.04 -12.65 19.69
C TYR A 178 13.42 -13.28 21.04
N GLU A 179 13.84 -12.45 21.99
CA GLU A 179 14.24 -12.87 23.33
C GLU A 179 13.19 -12.42 24.35
N HIS A 180 12.52 -13.38 24.99
CA HIS A 180 11.47 -13.09 25.99
C HIS A 180 11.99 -12.27 27.19
N GLU A 181 13.26 -12.42 27.55
CA GLU A 181 13.92 -11.64 28.61
C GLU A 181 13.98 -10.15 28.29
N HIS A 182 13.93 -9.79 27.00
CA HIS A 182 14.05 -8.43 26.51
C HIS A 182 12.76 -7.91 25.86
N TRP A 183 11.59 -8.44 26.25
CA TRP A 183 10.29 -8.06 25.67
C TRP A 183 10.04 -6.54 25.68
N LYS A 184 10.49 -5.81 26.72
CA LYS A 184 10.35 -4.34 26.78
C LYS A 184 11.13 -3.64 25.65
N ARG A 185 12.31 -4.15 25.30
CA ARG A 185 13.13 -3.62 24.19
C ARG A 185 12.49 -3.95 22.85
N GLU A 186 11.96 -5.17 22.69
CA GLU A 186 11.25 -5.61 21.47
C GLU A 186 10.00 -4.74 21.18
N TRP A 187 9.16 -4.50 22.18
CA TRP A 187 7.97 -3.65 22.01
C TRP A 187 8.30 -2.16 21.98
N GLY A 188 9.31 -1.71 22.72
CA GLY A 188 9.83 -0.34 22.63
C GLY A 188 10.41 -0.03 21.25
N TYR A 189 11.08 -1.01 20.63
CA TYR A 189 11.56 -0.94 19.26
C TYR A 189 10.41 -0.74 18.27
N VAL A 190 9.31 -1.52 18.36
CA VAL A 190 8.12 -1.36 17.49
C VAL A 190 7.52 0.03 17.58
N ALA A 191 7.43 0.59 18.80
CA ALA A 191 6.89 1.93 19.03
C ALA A 191 7.81 3.02 18.46
N LEU A 192 9.12 2.95 18.73
CA LEU A 192 10.10 3.89 18.20
C LEU A 192 10.20 3.85 16.66
N MET A 193 9.98 2.68 16.07
CA MET A 193 10.01 2.51 14.62
C MET A 193 8.99 3.39 13.92
N GLN A 194 7.81 3.62 14.52
CA GLN A 194 6.80 4.52 13.97
C GLN A 194 7.31 5.95 13.89
N LEU A 195 7.88 6.45 14.98
CA LEU A 195 8.39 7.81 15.09
C LEU A 195 9.54 8.05 14.10
N PHE A 196 10.50 7.13 14.03
CA PHE A 196 11.62 7.23 13.10
C PHE A 196 11.18 7.08 11.65
N SER A 197 10.24 6.19 11.34
CA SER A 197 9.71 6.02 9.98
C SER A 197 8.99 7.29 9.52
N LEU A 198 8.15 7.90 10.37
CA LEU A 198 7.48 9.17 10.06
C LEU A 198 8.49 10.29 9.86
N PHE A 199 9.47 10.40 10.75
CA PHE A 199 10.52 11.43 10.67
C PHE A 199 11.31 11.33 9.37
N PHE A 200 11.83 10.14 9.04
CA PHE A 200 12.58 9.93 7.80
C PHE A 200 11.71 10.11 6.55
N ALA A 201 10.47 9.61 6.56
CA ALA A 201 9.58 9.75 5.41
C ALA A 201 9.26 11.23 5.12
N VAL A 202 8.99 12.04 6.15
CA VAL A 202 8.76 13.48 6.01
C VAL A 202 10.02 14.18 5.47
N ILE A 203 11.21 13.84 5.96
CA ILE A 203 12.47 14.38 5.43
C ILE A 203 12.62 14.03 3.96
N PHE A 204 12.41 12.77 3.57
CA PHE A 204 12.54 12.35 2.18
C PHE A 204 11.50 13.02 1.27
N LEU A 205 10.25 13.15 1.72
CA LEU A 205 9.21 13.91 1.00
C LEU A 205 9.60 15.38 0.83
N ILE A 206 10.15 16.02 1.84
CA ILE A 206 10.62 17.41 1.72
C ILE A 206 11.74 17.50 0.69
N LEU A 207 12.78 16.66 0.82
CA LEU A 207 13.98 16.73 -0.01
C LEU A 207 13.75 16.33 -1.47
N PHE A 208 12.93 15.31 -1.72
CA PHE A 208 12.80 14.71 -3.05
C PHE A 208 11.47 15.00 -3.75
N TYR A 209 10.39 15.23 -3.00
CA TYR A 209 9.12 15.64 -3.58
C TYR A 209 8.97 17.17 -3.56
N HIS A 210 8.97 17.80 -2.38
CA HIS A 210 8.64 19.22 -2.29
C HIS A 210 9.71 20.13 -2.93
N VAL A 211 11.00 19.86 -2.75
CA VAL A 211 12.06 20.62 -3.41
C VAL A 211 11.93 20.55 -4.94
N PHE A 212 11.76 19.35 -5.51
CA PHE A 212 11.72 19.20 -6.97
C PHE A 212 10.39 19.66 -7.58
N ALA A 213 9.26 19.27 -7.00
CA ALA A 213 7.96 19.58 -7.55
C ALA A 213 7.54 21.03 -7.30
N HIS A 214 7.74 21.56 -6.08
CA HIS A 214 7.25 22.90 -5.73
C HIS A 214 8.33 23.97 -5.84
N LEU A 215 9.58 23.68 -5.48
CA LEU A 215 10.65 24.69 -5.51
C LEU A 215 11.29 24.83 -6.89
N LEU A 216 11.55 23.70 -7.57
CA LEU A 216 12.14 23.67 -8.91
C LEU A 216 11.09 23.64 -10.04
N GLY A 217 9.81 23.43 -9.71
CA GLY A 217 8.72 23.42 -10.68
C GLY A 217 8.75 22.24 -11.66
N VAL A 218 9.43 21.14 -11.33
CA VAL A 218 9.48 19.95 -12.18
C VAL A 218 8.14 19.20 -12.08
N HIS A 219 7.59 18.78 -13.22
CA HIS A 219 6.36 17.98 -13.23
C HIS A 219 6.50 16.73 -12.34
N THR A 220 5.52 16.50 -11.47
CA THR A 220 5.52 15.41 -10.49
C THR A 220 5.68 14.03 -11.11
N SER A 221 5.10 13.81 -12.29
CA SER A 221 5.25 12.58 -13.08
C SER A 221 6.70 12.32 -13.49
N VAL A 222 7.42 13.35 -13.92
CA VAL A 222 8.84 13.27 -14.30
C VAL A 222 9.69 12.96 -13.08
N CYS A 223 9.45 13.65 -11.95
CA CYS A 223 10.13 13.38 -10.69
C CYS A 223 9.96 11.92 -10.27
N PHE A 224 8.75 11.37 -10.40
CA PHE A 224 8.45 10.01 -9.99
C PHE A 224 9.13 8.97 -10.88
N VAL A 225 9.10 9.16 -12.20
CA VAL A 225 9.80 8.28 -13.16
C VAL A 225 11.31 8.30 -12.92
N LEU A 226 11.89 9.48 -12.67
CA LEU A 226 13.32 9.59 -12.32
C LEU A 226 13.64 8.88 -11.01
N LEU A 227 12.82 9.05 -9.97
CA LEU A 227 12.98 8.38 -8.69
C LEU A 227 12.97 6.85 -8.86
N LEU A 228 11.97 6.29 -9.55
CA LEU A 228 11.90 4.85 -9.79
C LEU A 228 13.04 4.38 -10.68
N GLY A 229 13.33 5.09 -11.77
CA GLY A 229 14.39 4.74 -12.72
C GLY A 229 15.77 4.68 -12.05
N LEU A 230 16.14 5.72 -11.28
CA LEU A 230 17.39 5.74 -10.52
C LEU A 230 17.43 4.63 -9.46
N SER A 231 16.33 4.41 -8.75
CA SER A 231 16.25 3.32 -7.77
C SER A 231 16.48 1.96 -8.41
N LEU A 232 15.85 1.68 -9.55
CA LEU A 232 16.03 0.43 -10.30
C LEU A 232 17.46 0.27 -10.81
N VAL A 233 18.10 1.34 -11.29
CA VAL A 233 19.52 1.30 -11.71
C VAL A 233 20.42 0.96 -10.53
N LEU A 234 20.23 1.58 -9.36
CA LEU A 234 21.01 1.28 -8.16
C LEU A 234 20.80 -0.16 -7.68
N LEU A 235 19.56 -0.66 -7.74
CA LEU A 235 19.27 -2.06 -7.40
C LEU A 235 19.90 -3.05 -8.39
N TRP A 236 19.91 -2.72 -9.67
CA TRP A 236 20.58 -3.51 -10.69
C TRP A 236 22.10 -3.56 -10.50
N LEU A 237 22.71 -2.43 -10.12
CA LEU A 237 24.12 -2.38 -9.75
C LEU A 237 24.41 -3.24 -8.50
N ALA A 238 23.57 -3.14 -7.47
CA ALA A 238 23.70 -3.94 -6.25
C ALA A 238 23.59 -5.45 -6.51
N ASP A 239 22.67 -5.86 -7.38
CA ASP A 239 22.50 -7.26 -7.76
C ASP A 239 23.72 -7.81 -8.53
N ARG A 240 24.46 -6.95 -9.27
CA ARG A 240 25.70 -7.36 -9.96
C ARG A 240 26.86 -7.62 -8.99
N GLU A 241 26.92 -6.88 -7.88
CA GLU A 241 27.96 -7.03 -6.86
C GLU A 241 27.74 -8.28 -5.98
N ARG A 242 26.50 -8.78 -5.92
CA ARG A 242 26.12 -9.97 -5.15
C ARG A 242 26.90 -11.23 -5.52
N ASP A 243 27.31 -11.39 -6.77
CA ASP A 243 27.97 -12.62 -7.26
C ASP A 243 29.39 -12.81 -6.69
N GLU A 244 29.91 -11.86 -5.93
CA GLU A 244 31.20 -12.01 -5.26
C GLU A 244 31.10 -12.92 -4.01
N PRO A 245 31.88 -14.01 -3.94
CA PRO A 245 31.72 -15.04 -2.90
C PRO A 245 32.02 -14.54 -1.47
N TYR A 246 32.81 -13.48 -1.32
CA TYR A 246 33.07 -12.84 -0.03
C TYR A 246 31.85 -12.03 0.47
N ILE A 247 31.06 -11.49 -0.46
CA ILE A 247 29.91 -10.65 -0.16
C ILE A 247 28.69 -11.53 0.17
N ASP A 248 28.49 -12.67 -0.51
CA ASP A 248 27.34 -13.58 -0.26
C ASP A 248 27.29 -14.09 1.20
N ASP A 249 28.44 -14.40 1.82
CA ASP A 249 28.50 -14.82 3.24
C ASP A 249 28.14 -13.69 4.22
N THR A 250 28.32 -12.42 3.83
CA THR A 250 27.96 -11.25 4.65
C THR A 250 26.52 -10.79 4.43
N LEU A 251 25.93 -11.11 3.28
CA LEU A 251 24.57 -10.73 2.89
C LEU A 251 23.52 -11.80 3.25
N ASP A 252 23.92 -12.87 3.94
CA ASP A 252 22.98 -13.89 4.36
C ASP A 252 21.92 -13.28 5.31
N PRO A 253 20.63 -13.44 5.00
CA PRO A 253 19.61 -12.60 5.58
C PRO A 253 19.34 -12.98 7.04
N VAL A 254 19.57 -12.02 7.95
CA VAL A 254 19.66 -12.23 9.40
C VAL A 254 18.30 -12.55 10.07
N ASP A 255 17.17 -12.47 9.34
CA ASP A 255 15.80 -12.64 9.87
C ASP A 255 14.94 -13.67 9.11
N VAL A 256 15.59 -14.63 8.47
CA VAL A 256 14.90 -15.54 7.56
C VAL A 256 14.43 -16.79 8.27
N TYR A 257 13.25 -16.68 8.87
CA TYR A 257 12.50 -17.84 9.32
C TYR A 257 11.62 -18.33 8.16
N ASP A 258 11.85 -19.58 7.74
CA ASP A 258 11.00 -20.31 6.80
C ASP A 258 10.31 -21.43 7.56
N SER A 259 8.99 -21.47 7.50
CA SER A 259 8.29 -22.74 7.70
C SER A 259 7.76 -23.23 6.36
N ASP A 260 7.96 -24.51 6.09
CA ASP A 260 7.36 -25.19 4.95
C ASP A 260 5.84 -25.31 5.15
N TRP A 261 5.03 -24.51 4.47
CA TRP A 261 3.59 -24.73 4.42
C TRP A 261 3.02 -24.48 3.02
N LEU A 262 2.51 -25.57 2.43
CA LEU A 262 1.74 -25.71 1.20
C LEU A 262 2.48 -25.66 -0.16
N TYR A 263 2.32 -26.78 -0.89
CA TYR A 263 2.62 -27.06 -2.31
C TYR A 263 4.02 -26.70 -2.85
N SER A 264 4.71 -27.70 -3.42
CA SER A 264 6.09 -27.55 -3.91
C SER A 264 6.28 -26.61 -5.11
N CYS A 265 5.20 -26.06 -5.70
CA CYS A 265 5.28 -25.15 -6.85
C CYS A 265 5.22 -23.66 -6.46
N LEU A 266 4.65 -23.31 -5.29
CA LEU A 266 4.53 -21.94 -4.77
C LEU A 266 4.93 -21.94 -3.29
N ASP A 267 6.18 -22.31 -3.06
CA ASP A 267 6.78 -22.74 -1.79
C ASP A 267 6.79 -21.67 -0.66
N HIS A 268 6.26 -20.47 -0.89
CA HIS A 268 6.25 -19.38 0.08
C HIS A 268 4.88 -18.70 0.16
N ALA A 269 4.33 -18.55 1.37
CA ALA A 269 3.00 -18.00 1.59
C ALA A 269 2.83 -16.56 1.06
N VAL A 270 3.87 -15.73 1.07
CA VAL A 270 3.83 -14.38 0.46
C VAL A 270 3.72 -14.47 -1.07
N ASN A 271 4.37 -15.45 -1.73
CA ASN A 271 4.17 -15.67 -3.18
C ASN A 271 2.71 -16.06 -3.49
N GLN A 272 2.14 -16.95 -2.67
CA GLN A 272 0.73 -17.34 -2.82
C GLN A 272 -0.20 -16.14 -2.63
N MET A 273 0.08 -15.28 -1.65
CA MET A 273 -0.64 -14.04 -1.41
C MET A 273 -0.60 -13.12 -2.63
N VAL A 274 0.60 -12.85 -3.17
CA VAL A 274 0.77 -12.01 -4.38
C VAL A 274 0.05 -12.61 -5.58
N PHE A 275 0.10 -13.94 -5.75
CA PHE A 275 -0.59 -14.63 -6.82
C PHE A 275 -2.12 -14.52 -6.71
N VAL A 276 -2.68 -14.74 -5.52
CA VAL A 276 -4.12 -14.60 -5.26
C VAL A 276 -4.56 -13.16 -5.51
N TYR A 277 -3.84 -12.19 -4.97
CA TYR A 277 -4.14 -10.77 -5.13
C TYR A 277 -4.13 -10.36 -6.62
N SER A 278 -3.03 -10.67 -7.32
CA SER A 278 -2.89 -10.32 -8.74
C SER A 278 -3.93 -11.01 -9.63
N SER A 279 -4.31 -12.25 -9.33
CA SER A 279 -5.37 -12.97 -10.04
C SER A 279 -6.73 -12.30 -9.87
N ILE A 280 -7.08 -11.87 -8.66
CA ILE A 280 -8.34 -11.17 -8.40
C ILE A 280 -8.37 -9.82 -9.11
N VAL A 281 -7.30 -9.03 -9.02
CA VAL A 281 -7.19 -7.73 -9.72
C VAL A 281 -7.39 -7.91 -11.23
N LEU A 282 -6.81 -8.95 -11.84
CA LEU A 282 -7.02 -9.28 -13.26
C LEU A 282 -8.48 -9.63 -13.58
N ILE A 283 -9.10 -10.45 -12.75
CA ILE A 283 -10.52 -10.82 -12.91
C ILE A 283 -11.40 -9.57 -12.82
N LEU A 284 -11.14 -8.69 -11.86
CA LEU A 284 -11.93 -7.47 -11.69
C LEU A 284 -11.86 -6.57 -12.93
N VAL A 285 -10.68 -6.33 -13.48
CA VAL A 285 -10.52 -5.49 -14.69
C VAL A 285 -11.13 -6.14 -15.93
N ALA A 286 -11.09 -7.46 -16.03
CA ALA A 286 -11.61 -8.18 -17.19
C ALA A 286 -13.15 -8.26 -17.21
N PHE A 287 -13.80 -8.32 -16.05
CA PHE A 287 -15.22 -8.67 -15.94
C PHE A 287 -16.12 -7.61 -15.32
N ILE A 288 -15.57 -6.61 -14.62
CA ILE A 288 -16.38 -5.56 -13.99
C ILE A 288 -16.41 -4.32 -14.88
N ASP A 289 -17.62 -3.87 -15.20
CA ASP A 289 -17.84 -2.56 -15.83
C ASP A 289 -17.96 -1.48 -14.74
N PRO A 290 -17.02 -0.51 -14.69
CA PRO A 290 -17.06 0.56 -13.70
C PRO A 290 -18.29 1.46 -13.81
N SER A 291 -18.94 1.53 -14.98
CA SER A 291 -20.14 2.38 -15.18
C SER A 291 -21.39 1.90 -14.43
N VAL A 292 -21.41 0.63 -14.01
CA VAL A 292 -22.51 0.02 -13.26
C VAL A 292 -22.31 0.19 -11.75
N ILE A 293 -21.12 0.58 -11.31
CA ILE A 293 -20.79 0.69 -9.89
C ILE A 293 -21.45 1.92 -9.29
N VAL A 294 -22.11 1.71 -8.16
CA VAL A 294 -22.65 2.77 -7.31
C VAL A 294 -21.91 2.74 -5.99
N SER A 295 -21.41 3.90 -5.56
CA SER A 295 -20.86 4.09 -4.22
C SER A 295 -21.79 5.02 -3.46
N HIS A 296 -22.43 4.48 -2.44
CA HIS A 296 -23.14 5.27 -1.43
C HIS A 296 -22.27 5.35 -0.18
N GLY A 297 -21.92 6.56 0.23
CA GLY A 297 -21.01 6.71 1.34
C GLY A 297 -20.70 8.14 1.73
N HIS A 298 -19.73 8.25 2.63
CA HIS A 298 -19.15 9.54 3.00
C HIS A 298 -18.19 9.97 1.90
N HIS A 299 -18.36 11.16 1.36
CA HIS A 299 -17.56 11.74 0.28
C HIS A 299 -17.20 13.20 0.59
N GLN A 300 -16.43 13.85 -0.30
CA GLN A 300 -16.14 15.27 -0.18
C GLN A 300 -17.47 16.06 -0.09
N PRO A 301 -17.67 16.92 0.92
CA PRO A 301 -18.96 17.58 1.12
C PRO A 301 -19.31 18.48 -0.07
N LEU A 302 -20.60 18.51 -0.41
CA LEU A 302 -21.14 19.42 -1.42
C LEU A 302 -21.36 20.80 -0.80
N GLY A 303 -21.21 21.87 -1.56
CA GLY A 303 -21.28 23.21 -0.99
C GLY A 303 -21.00 24.31 -2.02
N ASP A 304 -20.80 25.53 -1.51
CA ASP A 304 -20.47 26.67 -2.37
C ASP A 304 -19.04 26.57 -2.92
N CYS A 305 -18.93 26.58 -4.24
CA CYS A 305 -17.68 26.61 -4.99
C CYS A 305 -16.81 27.84 -4.73
N SER A 306 -17.41 28.93 -4.23
CA SER A 306 -16.69 30.16 -3.90
C SER A 306 -15.87 30.03 -2.61
N GLU A 307 -16.21 29.09 -1.73
CA GLU A 307 -15.50 28.86 -0.47
C GLU A 307 -14.18 28.13 -0.69
N ARG A 308 -13.08 28.83 -0.37
CA ARG A 308 -11.73 28.29 -0.41
C ARG A 308 -11.16 28.15 1.00
N GLU A 309 -10.42 27.09 1.22
CA GLU A 309 -9.66 26.87 2.45
C GLU A 309 -8.16 26.86 2.17
N THR A 310 -7.40 27.32 3.16
CA THR A 310 -5.94 27.34 3.10
C THR A 310 -5.38 26.10 3.75
N VAL A 311 -4.65 25.30 2.97
CA VAL A 311 -3.90 24.14 3.44
C VAL A 311 -2.41 24.39 3.36
N TYR A 312 -1.66 23.88 4.32
CA TYR A 312 -0.21 24.02 4.36
C TYR A 312 0.47 22.73 3.91
N SER A 313 1.46 22.86 3.03
CA SER A 313 2.36 21.74 2.71
C SER A 313 3.29 21.42 3.88
N LEU A 314 4.02 20.31 3.81
CA LEU A 314 5.02 19.93 4.82
C LEU A 314 6.15 20.96 4.98
N VAL A 315 6.37 21.81 3.98
CA VAL A 315 7.37 22.90 4.00
C VAL A 315 6.76 24.22 4.52
N GLY A 316 5.49 24.21 4.92
CA GLY A 316 4.78 25.40 5.39
C GLY A 316 4.33 26.35 4.28
N LEU A 317 4.42 25.94 3.01
CA LEU A 317 3.85 26.72 1.90
C LEU A 317 2.32 26.65 1.95
N ALA A 318 1.68 27.81 1.97
CA ALA A 318 0.23 27.94 1.93
C ALA A 318 -0.27 27.68 0.50
N HIS A 319 -1.24 26.79 0.38
CA HIS A 319 -1.98 26.56 -0.84
C HIS A 319 -3.48 26.77 -0.60
N GLN A 320 -4.19 27.15 -1.66
CA GLN A 320 -5.65 27.29 -1.63
C GLN A 320 -6.26 26.08 -2.34
N ARG A 321 -7.29 25.50 -1.74
CA ARG A 321 -8.16 24.49 -2.38
C ARG A 321 -9.63 24.82 -2.10
N SER A 322 -10.54 24.28 -2.90
CA SER A 322 -11.97 24.43 -2.66
C SER A 322 -12.35 23.58 -1.44
N LYS A 323 -13.11 24.15 -0.52
CA LYS A 323 -13.57 23.42 0.68
C LYS A 323 -14.60 22.35 0.33
N PHE A 324 -15.41 22.62 -0.69
CA PHE A 324 -16.51 21.77 -1.13
C PHE A 324 -16.29 21.26 -2.55
N LEU A 325 -16.93 20.13 -2.88
CA LEU A 325 -16.99 19.61 -4.24
C LEU A 325 -18.03 20.40 -5.05
N CYS A 326 -17.60 20.84 -6.23
CA CYS A 326 -18.40 21.65 -7.14
C CYS A 326 -19.25 20.79 -8.06
N VAL A 327 -20.56 20.78 -7.85
CA VAL A 327 -21.48 19.88 -8.60
C VAL A 327 -21.49 20.16 -10.11
N HIS A 328 -21.20 21.40 -10.52
CA HIS A 328 -21.20 21.81 -11.93
C HIS A 328 -19.84 21.69 -12.64
N GLU A 329 -18.75 21.66 -11.88
CA GLU A 329 -17.39 21.73 -12.41
C GLU A 329 -16.44 21.01 -11.45
N PHE A 330 -16.19 19.73 -11.73
CA PHE A 330 -15.27 18.87 -10.99
C PHE A 330 -14.54 17.94 -11.97
N ASP A 331 -13.35 17.47 -11.61
CA ASP A 331 -12.48 16.63 -12.44
C ASP A 331 -12.24 15.27 -11.75
N GLU A 332 -13.29 14.44 -11.71
CA GLU A 332 -13.25 13.12 -11.09
C GLU A 332 -13.76 12.02 -12.02
N GLU A 333 -13.36 10.77 -11.75
CA GLU A 333 -13.77 9.60 -12.54
C GLU A 333 -15.19 9.06 -12.20
N PHE A 334 -16.05 9.88 -11.58
CA PHE A 334 -17.42 9.53 -11.21
C PHE A 334 -18.44 10.59 -11.63
N ASN A 335 -19.73 10.25 -11.54
CA ASN A 335 -20.85 11.15 -11.78
C ASN A 335 -21.90 11.01 -10.65
N PHE A 336 -22.81 11.97 -10.50
CA PHE A 336 -23.90 11.91 -9.50
C PHE A 336 -25.07 10.99 -9.89
N CYS A 337 -24.83 9.83 -10.52
CA CYS A 337 -25.86 8.84 -10.89
C CYS A 337 -27.09 9.39 -11.65
N ASN A 338 -26.95 10.49 -12.39
CA ASN A 338 -28.06 11.21 -13.02
C ASN A 338 -29.15 11.70 -12.03
N TYR A 339 -28.81 11.90 -10.75
CA TYR A 339 -29.70 12.56 -9.80
C TYR A 339 -29.99 14.00 -10.25
N PRO A 340 -31.26 14.45 -10.19
CA PRO A 340 -31.54 15.86 -10.41
C PRO A 340 -30.87 16.68 -9.31
N LEU A 341 -30.16 17.73 -9.71
CA LEU A 341 -29.40 18.62 -8.82
C LEU A 341 -30.21 19.16 -7.64
N THR A 342 -31.53 19.29 -7.80
CA THR A 342 -32.46 19.76 -6.76
C THR A 342 -32.60 18.79 -5.57
N GLN A 343 -32.17 17.53 -5.71
CA GLN A 343 -32.20 16.53 -4.65
C GLN A 343 -30.85 16.40 -3.93
N LEU A 344 -29.80 17.05 -4.43
CA LEU A 344 -28.52 17.11 -3.74
C LEU A 344 -28.58 18.21 -2.68
N HIS A 345 -28.53 17.79 -1.42
CA HIS A 345 -28.46 18.70 -0.31
C HIS A 345 -27.04 19.26 -0.19
N TYR A 346 -26.93 20.59 -0.23
CA TYR A 346 -25.68 21.29 0.04
C TYR A 346 -25.33 21.12 1.53
N GLU A 347 -24.03 21.02 1.83
CA GLU A 347 -23.43 20.67 3.13
C GLU A 347 -23.52 19.19 3.54
N ASP A 348 -24.24 18.36 2.81
CA ASP A 348 -24.22 16.92 3.04
C ASP A 348 -22.89 16.32 2.53
N SER A 349 -22.31 15.50 3.40
CA SER A 349 -21.12 14.70 3.11
C SER A 349 -21.45 13.25 2.81
N TRP A 350 -22.74 12.90 2.76
CA TRP A 350 -23.21 11.55 2.51
C TRP A 350 -24.14 11.55 1.29
N TYR A 351 -23.66 11.02 0.17
CA TYR A 351 -24.42 10.99 -1.08
C TYR A 351 -24.01 9.81 -1.95
N MET A 352 -24.75 9.60 -3.05
CA MET A 352 -24.50 8.55 -4.03
C MET A 352 -23.71 9.09 -5.22
N ILE A 353 -22.70 8.34 -5.62
CA ILE A 353 -21.94 8.55 -6.84
C ILE A 353 -21.91 7.27 -7.68
N CYS A 354 -21.77 7.43 -8.98
CA CYS A 354 -21.73 6.35 -9.97
C CYS A 354 -20.43 6.41 -10.74
N GLY A 355 -19.84 5.25 -11.00
CA GLY A 355 -18.58 5.17 -11.73
C GLY A 355 -18.73 5.60 -13.18
N SER A 356 -17.62 6.05 -13.77
CA SER A 356 -17.51 6.26 -15.20
C SER A 356 -16.95 5.02 -15.91
N GLY A 357 -17.39 4.79 -17.14
CA GLY A 357 -16.83 3.74 -18.00
C GLY A 357 -15.32 3.89 -18.22
N TYR A 358 -14.66 2.85 -18.71
CA TYR A 358 -13.25 2.94 -19.09
C TYR A 358 -13.08 3.85 -20.32
N ASN A 359 -12.20 4.85 -20.20
CA ASN A 359 -11.79 5.67 -21.35
C ASN A 359 -11.11 4.82 -22.43
N ALA A 360 -10.26 3.88 -22.01
CA ALA A 360 -9.57 2.92 -22.86
C ALA A 360 -9.35 1.60 -22.10
N LEU A 361 -10.33 0.68 -22.15
CA LEU A 361 -10.27 -0.61 -21.46
C LEU A 361 -8.97 -1.37 -21.78
N ALA A 362 -8.54 -1.37 -23.05
CA ALA A 362 -7.32 -2.04 -23.48
C ALA A 362 -6.08 -1.56 -22.71
N THR A 363 -6.01 -0.28 -22.36
CA THR A 363 -4.88 0.28 -21.61
C THR A 363 -4.89 -0.19 -20.15
N TYR A 364 -6.05 -0.21 -19.50
CA TYR A 364 -6.17 -0.74 -18.13
C TYR A 364 -5.82 -2.23 -18.08
N VAL A 365 -6.33 -3.03 -19.02
CA VAL A 365 -6.01 -4.46 -19.13
C VAL A 365 -4.51 -4.66 -19.35
N ALA A 366 -3.89 -3.92 -20.27
CA ALA A 366 -2.47 -4.03 -20.55
C ALA A 366 -1.60 -3.64 -19.33
N LEU A 367 -1.96 -2.56 -18.62
CA LEU A 367 -1.27 -2.11 -17.42
C LEU A 367 -1.34 -3.16 -16.31
N VAL A 368 -2.53 -3.65 -16.00
CA VAL A 368 -2.75 -4.62 -14.92
C VAL A 368 -2.18 -5.99 -15.27
N LEU A 369 -2.25 -6.44 -16.53
CA LEU A 369 -1.62 -7.67 -16.98
C LEU A 369 -0.09 -7.60 -16.89
N THR A 370 0.50 -6.51 -17.37
CA THR A 370 1.95 -6.30 -17.30
C THR A 370 2.42 -6.26 -15.84
N TRP A 371 1.68 -5.53 -15.00
CA TRP A 371 1.92 -5.48 -13.57
C TRP A 371 1.83 -6.86 -12.92
N ALA A 372 0.77 -7.63 -13.18
CA ALA A 372 0.55 -8.94 -12.61
C ALA A 372 1.68 -9.91 -12.98
N VAL A 373 2.13 -9.90 -14.24
CA VAL A 373 3.28 -10.71 -14.67
C VAL A 373 4.57 -10.24 -13.97
N ALA A 374 4.83 -8.94 -13.95
CA ALA A 374 6.04 -8.38 -13.35
C ALA A 374 6.13 -8.70 -11.84
N VAL A 375 5.07 -8.45 -11.08
CA VAL A 375 5.07 -8.67 -9.62
C VAL A 375 5.25 -10.15 -9.28
N ASN A 376 4.57 -11.06 -10.00
CA ASN A 376 4.72 -12.49 -9.75
C ASN A 376 6.13 -12.97 -10.10
N LEU A 377 6.75 -12.48 -11.18
CA LEU A 377 8.13 -12.82 -11.52
C LEU A 377 9.13 -12.29 -10.48
N VAL A 378 8.98 -11.03 -10.06
CA VAL A 378 9.85 -10.41 -9.06
C VAL A 378 9.75 -11.15 -7.73
N PHE A 379 8.54 -11.40 -7.24
CA PHE A 379 8.33 -12.10 -5.96
C PHE A 379 8.78 -13.56 -6.05
N TYR A 380 8.52 -14.25 -7.17
CA TYR A 380 9.03 -15.61 -7.40
C TYR A 380 10.55 -15.67 -7.31
N GLN A 381 11.27 -14.71 -7.91
CA GLN A 381 12.74 -14.67 -7.86
C GLN A 381 13.26 -14.25 -6.49
N ALA A 382 12.70 -13.19 -5.89
CA ALA A 382 13.12 -12.68 -4.58
C ALA A 382 12.95 -13.72 -3.46
N LEU A 383 11.88 -14.52 -3.53
CA LEU A 383 11.55 -15.53 -2.53
C LEU A 383 12.00 -16.94 -2.93
N LYS A 384 12.77 -17.10 -4.01
CA LYS A 384 13.31 -18.39 -4.42
C LYS A 384 14.35 -18.88 -3.43
N ARG A 385 14.20 -20.12 -2.95
CA ARG A 385 15.16 -20.72 -2.02
C ARG A 385 16.55 -20.81 -2.64
N PRO A 386 17.62 -20.39 -1.94
CA PRO A 386 18.97 -20.76 -2.31
C PRO A 386 19.13 -22.29 -2.13
N LYS A 387 19.82 -22.96 -3.07
CA LYS A 387 20.03 -24.43 -3.11
C LYS A 387 20.70 -25.04 -1.85
N LYS A 388 21.06 -24.24 -0.86
CA LYS A 388 21.82 -24.62 0.35
C LYS A 388 21.12 -24.26 1.67
N SER A 389 19.78 -24.11 1.73
CA SER A 389 19.15 -23.97 3.05
C SER A 389 19.19 -25.31 3.80
N ARG A 390 19.95 -25.33 4.89
CA ARG A 390 20.04 -26.43 5.84
C ARG A 390 18.64 -26.68 6.39
N THR A 391 18.08 -27.87 6.18
CA THR A 391 16.82 -28.30 6.80
C THR A 391 16.96 -28.17 8.32
N VAL A 392 16.37 -27.13 8.91
CA VAL A 392 16.20 -27.04 10.35
C VAL A 392 15.00 -27.92 10.67
N SER A 393 15.25 -29.22 10.88
CA SER A 393 14.23 -30.08 11.45
C SER A 393 13.84 -29.48 12.80
N PHE A 394 12.55 -29.18 13.00
CA PHE A 394 12.02 -28.90 14.32
C PHE A 394 12.37 -30.08 15.23
N GLN A 395 13.46 -29.94 16.00
CA GLN A 395 13.73 -30.84 17.11
C GLN A 395 12.58 -30.62 18.09
N LYS A 396 11.65 -31.58 18.11
CA LYS A 396 10.74 -31.83 19.22
C LYS A 396 11.58 -31.82 20.50
N LYS A 397 11.60 -30.70 21.23
CA LYS A 397 12.00 -30.68 22.63
C LYS A 397 10.88 -31.37 23.41
N TYR A 398 10.93 -32.71 23.43
CA TYR A 398 10.47 -33.45 24.59
C TYR A 398 11.64 -33.53 25.56
N LYS A 399 11.56 -32.77 26.64
CA LYS A 399 11.92 -33.18 28.01
C LYS A 399 11.47 -32.11 29.00
#